data_AF-A0A963NNQ9-F1
#
_entry.id   AF-A0A963NNQ9-F1
#
_cell.length_a   1.000
_cell.length_b   1.000
_cell.length_c   1.000
_cell.angle_alpha   90.00
_cell.angle_beta   90.00
_cell.angle_gamma   90.00
#
_symmetry.space_group_name_H-M   'P 1'
#
loop_
_entity.id
_entity.type
_entity.pdbx_description
1 polymer ?
#
loop_
_entity_poly.entity_id
_entity_poly.type
_entity_poly.pdbx_seq_one_letter_code
_entity_poly.pdbx_strand_id
1 'polypeptide(L)'
;SGRMAVGEAITNLLAAPVELARVKLSANWMAACGEPGEDAALYDTVRAVAMELCPALGIGIPVGKDSLSMRSQWSEGAEARKVVAPVSLVVSAFATLDDVRGTLTPQLQRIEPAAGGQACG
;
A
#
# COMPACT_ATOMS: atom_id res chain seq x y z
N SER A 1 0.41 -4.91 -9.63
CA SER A 1 -0.32 -4.57 -8.40
C SER A 1 0.62 -4.19 -7.25
N GLY A 2 1.68 -4.94 -6.96
CA GLY A 2 2.56 -4.67 -5.79
C GLY A 2 3.13 -3.25 -5.68
N ARG A 3 3.62 -2.66 -6.78
CA ARG A 3 4.11 -1.26 -6.78
C ARG A 3 3.03 -0.24 -6.40
N MET A 4 1.79 -0.47 -6.85
CA MET A 4 0.65 0.38 -6.52
C MET A 4 0.31 0.28 -5.03
N ALA A 5 0.33 -0.93 -4.45
CA ALA A 5 0.08 -1.11 -3.02
C ALA A 5 1.10 -0.37 -2.14
N VAL A 6 2.38 -0.37 -2.56
CA VAL A 6 3.42 0.44 -1.90
C VAL A 6 3.16 1.93 -2.06
N GLY A 7 2.87 2.38 -3.29
CA GLY A 7 2.57 3.77 -3.60
C GLY A 7 1.40 4.31 -2.79
N GLU A 8 0.28 3.58 -2.78
CA GLU A 8 -0.94 3.92 -2.04
C GLU A 8 -0.67 4.04 -0.54
N ALA A 9 0.05 3.08 0.06
CA ALA A 9 0.39 3.11 1.47
C ALA A 9 1.25 4.34 1.82
N ILE A 10 2.20 4.71 0.96
CA ILE A 10 3.04 5.90 1.14
C ILE A 10 2.20 7.16 0.99
N THR A 11 1.41 7.30 -0.08
CA THR A 11 0.62 8.51 -0.32
C THR A 11 -0.43 8.74 0.76
N ASN A 12 -1.01 7.68 1.31
CA ASN A 12 -1.91 7.78 2.46
C ASN A 12 -1.17 8.25 3.73
N LEU A 13 0.06 7.77 3.96
CA LEU A 13 0.87 8.15 5.12
C LEU A 13 1.39 9.60 5.04
N LEU A 14 1.69 10.11 3.83
CA LEU A 14 2.29 11.43 3.60
C LEU A 14 1.39 12.62 3.95
N ALA A 15 0.14 12.40 4.38
CA ALA A 15 -0.65 13.43 5.04
C ALA A 15 -0.06 13.83 6.41
N ALA A 16 0.76 12.97 7.02
CA ALA A 16 1.52 13.26 8.22
C ALA A 16 2.91 13.86 7.89
N PRO A 17 3.50 14.68 8.79
CA PRO A 17 4.82 15.29 8.59
C PRO A 17 5.96 14.27 8.77
N VAL A 18 6.16 13.40 7.78
CA VAL A 18 7.13 12.30 7.81
C VAL A 18 8.15 12.42 6.69
N GLU A 19 9.42 12.17 7.02
CA GLU A 19 10.48 11.96 6.03
C GLU A 19 10.45 10.52 5.50
N LEU A 20 10.47 10.35 4.17
CA LEU A 20 10.30 9.05 3.52
C LEU A 20 11.29 7.97 4.02
N ALA A 21 12.53 8.37 4.34
CA ALA A 21 13.57 7.46 4.85
C ALA A 21 13.23 6.82 6.22
N ARG A 22 12.34 7.45 7.01
CA ARG A 22 11.86 6.92 8.30
C ARG A 22 10.76 5.87 8.12
N VAL A 23 10.17 5.75 6.93
CA VAL A 23 9.10 4.79 6.66
C VAL A 23 9.67 3.36 6.66
N LYS A 24 8.94 2.46 7.30
CA LYS A 24 9.15 1.00 7.25
C LYS A 24 7.85 0.33 6.84
N LEU A 25 7.95 -0.72 6.03
CA LEU A 25 6.79 -1.43 5.51
C LEU A 25 6.67 -2.84 6.12
N SER A 26 5.42 -3.27 6.32
CA SER A 26 5.07 -4.69 6.38
C SER A 26 4.52 -5.12 5.04
N ALA A 27 5.03 -6.23 4.49
CA ALA A 27 4.53 -6.79 3.25
C ALA A 27 3.85 -8.15 3.49
N ASN A 28 2.55 -8.23 3.19
CA ASN A 28 1.75 -9.44 3.34
C ASN A 28 1.35 -9.96 1.95
N TRP A 29 1.89 -11.13 1.60
CA TRP A 29 1.80 -11.71 0.26
C TRP A 29 0.72 -12.79 0.22
N MET A 30 -0.28 -12.61 -0.64
CA MET A 30 -1.34 -13.57 -0.87
C MET A 30 -1.24 -14.09 -2.30
N ALA A 31 -1.15 -15.40 -2.47
CA ALA A 31 -1.12 -16.03 -3.79
C ALA A 31 -1.79 -17.41 -3.73
N ALA A 32 -2.23 -17.91 -4.88
CA ALA A 32 -2.67 -19.30 -5.01
C ALA A 32 -1.56 -20.15 -5.63
N CYS A 33 -0.49 -20.41 -4.87
CA CYS A 33 0.67 -21.12 -5.40
C CYS A 33 0.31 -22.50 -5.95
N GLY A 34 0.95 -22.85 -7.06
CA GLY A 34 0.65 -24.05 -7.85
C GLY A 34 -0.53 -23.90 -8.83
N GLU A 35 -1.29 -22.80 -8.80
CA GLU A 35 -2.18 -22.46 -9.91
C GLU A 35 -1.36 -21.90 -11.10
N PRO A 36 -1.78 -22.16 -12.35
CA PRO A 36 -1.02 -21.74 -13.52
C PRO A 36 -0.71 -20.23 -13.54
N GLY A 37 0.58 -19.89 -13.50
CA GLY A 37 1.08 -18.51 -13.59
C GLY A 37 1.20 -17.76 -12.26
N GLU A 38 0.58 -18.24 -11.17
CA GLU A 38 0.59 -17.54 -9.87
C GLU A 38 2.00 -17.48 -9.25
N ASP A 39 2.79 -18.55 -9.37
CA ASP A 39 4.15 -18.59 -8.81
C ASP A 39 5.08 -17.56 -9.48
N ALA A 40 5.00 -17.45 -10.81
CA ALA A 40 5.76 -16.47 -11.59
C ALA A 40 5.30 -15.04 -11.27
N ALA A 41 3.98 -14.82 -11.20
CA ALA A 41 3.40 -13.53 -10.85
C ALA A 41 3.79 -13.09 -9.43
N LEU A 42 3.85 -14.02 -8.48
CA LEU A 42 4.34 -13.75 -7.12
C LEU A 42 5.80 -13.33 -7.14
N TYR A 43 6.66 -14.08 -7.83
CA TYR A 43 8.09 -13.75 -7.95
C TYR A 43 8.31 -12.36 -8.56
N ASP A 44 7.66 -12.08 -9.70
CA ASP A 44 7.76 -10.79 -10.38
C ASP A 44 7.26 -9.64 -9.50
N THR A 45 6.21 -9.87 -8.72
CA THR A 45 5.68 -8.88 -7.78
C THR A 45 6.66 -8.62 -6.64
N VAL A 46 7.24 -9.65 -6.04
CA VAL A 46 8.27 -9.53 -4.99
C VAL A 46 9.49 -8.80 -5.52
N ARG A 47 10.00 -9.17 -6.70
CA ARG A 47 11.14 -8.51 -7.34
C ARG A 47 10.87 -7.03 -7.58
N ALA A 48 9.74 -6.71 -8.21
CA ALA A 48 9.36 -5.33 -8.53
C ALA A 48 9.27 -4.44 -7.28
N VAL A 49 8.87 -5.01 -6.14
CA VAL A 49 8.73 -4.29 -4.87
C VAL A 49 10.05 -4.27 -4.08
N ALA A 50 10.58 -5.43 -3.72
CA ALA A 50 11.67 -5.57 -2.76
C ALA A 50 13.06 -5.36 -3.38
N MET A 51 13.23 -5.62 -4.68
CA MET A 51 14.53 -5.49 -5.35
C MET A 51 14.64 -4.21 -6.19
N GLU A 52 13.52 -3.59 -6.56
CA GLU A 52 13.50 -2.44 -7.46
C GLU A 52 12.90 -1.20 -6.78
N LEU A 53 11.58 -1.18 -6.50
CA LEU A 53 10.91 0.01 -6.02
C LEU A 53 11.37 0.46 -4.62
N CYS A 54 11.30 -0.42 -3.62
CA CYS A 54 11.63 -0.06 -2.23
C CYS A 54 13.10 0.35 -2.07
N PRO A 55 14.08 -0.34 -2.68
CA PRO A 55 15.47 0.13 -2.71
C PRO A 55 15.63 1.50 -3.37
N ALA A 56 14.98 1.75 -4.51
CA ALA A 56 15.04 3.04 -5.19
C ALA A 56 14.44 4.19 -4.34
N LEU A 57 13.45 3.88 -3.49
CA LEU A 57 12.85 4.84 -2.56
C LEU A 57 13.58 4.95 -1.21
N GLY A 58 14.58 4.11 -0.93
CA GLY A 58 15.25 4.07 0.37
C GLY A 58 14.39 3.55 1.52
N ILE A 59 13.36 2.75 1.23
CA ILE A 59 12.39 2.24 2.21
C ILE A 59 12.67 0.76 2.50
N GLY A 60 12.70 0.41 3.78
CA GLY A 60 12.90 -0.98 4.22
C GLY A 60 11.58 -1.72 4.44
N ILE A 61 11.60 -3.03 4.18
CA ILE A 61 10.52 -3.97 4.52
C ILE A 61 11.04 -4.92 5.62
N PRO A 62 11.10 -4.49 6.90
CA PRO A 62 11.70 -5.30 7.97
C PRO A 62 10.82 -6.48 8.43
N VAL A 63 9.53 -6.47 8.09
CA VAL A 63 8.57 -7.49 8.55
C VAL A 63 7.63 -7.86 7.40
N GLY A 64 7.06 -9.06 7.47
CA GLY A 64 6.10 -9.54 6.49
C GLY A 64 5.59 -10.94 6.81
N LYS A 65 4.60 -11.40 6.03
CA LYS A 65 4.04 -12.75 6.10
C LYS A 65 3.50 -13.16 4.73
N ASP A 66 3.26 -14.45 4.54
CA ASP A 66 2.65 -15.01 3.35
C ASP A 66 1.44 -15.90 3.67
N SER A 67 0.53 -15.98 2.69
CA SER A 67 -0.58 -16.94 2.61
C SER A 67 -0.67 -17.44 1.17
N LEU A 68 -0.20 -18.68 0.94
CA LEU A 68 0.08 -19.21 -0.41
C LEU A 68 -0.96 -20.20 -0.94
N SER A 69 -2.10 -20.31 -0.25
CA SER A 69 -3.19 -21.24 -0.60
C SER A 69 -4.50 -20.50 -0.87
N MET A 70 -4.43 -19.33 -1.52
CA MET A 70 -5.58 -18.43 -1.73
C MET A 70 -6.55 -18.91 -2.83
N ARG A 71 -7.05 -20.14 -2.68
CA ARG A 71 -8.04 -20.78 -3.55
C ARG A 71 -9.06 -21.54 -2.72
N SER A 72 -10.29 -21.60 -3.22
CA SER A 72 -11.38 -22.40 -2.66
C SER A 72 -11.96 -23.30 -3.74
N GLN A 73 -12.16 -24.57 -3.41
CA GLN A 73 -12.72 -25.58 -4.31
C GLN A 73 -13.88 -26.30 -3.62
N TRP A 74 -14.97 -26.53 -4.34
CA TRP A 74 -16.15 -27.23 -3.85
C TRP A 74 -16.93 -27.87 -4.99
N SER A 75 -17.88 -28.74 -4.66
CA SER A 75 -18.82 -29.33 -5.62
C SER A 75 -20.19 -28.70 -5.49
N GLU A 76 -20.81 -28.39 -6.61
CA GLU A 76 -22.19 -27.91 -6.72
C GLU A 76 -22.98 -28.91 -7.56
N GLY A 77 -23.62 -29.88 -6.88
CA GLY A 77 -24.21 -31.04 -7.54
C GLY A 77 -23.13 -31.91 -8.20
N ALA A 78 -23.23 -32.08 -9.52
CA ALA A 78 -22.22 -32.80 -10.32
C ALA A 78 -21.09 -31.90 -10.85
N GLU A 79 -21.16 -30.58 -10.64
CA GLU A 79 -20.17 -29.63 -11.14
C GLU A 79 -19.08 -29.35 -10.09
N ALA A 80 -17.81 -29.42 -10.50
CA ALA A 80 -16.71 -28.93 -9.70
C ALA A 80 -16.53 -27.42 -9.91
N ARG A 81 -16.50 -26.65 -8.80
CA ARG A 81 -16.29 -25.20 -8.79
C ARG A 81 -14.94 -24.87 -8.15
N LYS A 82 -14.30 -23.82 -8.66
CA LYS A 82 -13.04 -23.30 -8.12
C LYS A 82 -13.00 -21.78 -8.23
N VAL A 83 -12.62 -21.11 -7.15
CA VAL A 83 -12.32 -19.67 -7.11
C VAL A 83 -10.87 -19.50 -6.69
N VAL A 84 -10.12 -18.74 -7.49
CA VAL A 84 -8.70 -18.45 -7.27
C VAL A 84 -8.57 -16.95 -7.06
N ALA A 85 -7.99 -16.54 -5.93
CA ALA A 85 -7.67 -15.14 -5.71
C ALA A 85 -6.40 -14.78 -6.49
N PRO A 86 -6.31 -13.58 -7.08
CA PRO A 86 -5.10 -13.14 -7.75
C PRO A 86 -3.96 -12.87 -6.74
N VAL A 87 -2.73 -12.92 -7.23
CA VAL A 87 -1.56 -12.40 -6.47
C VAL A 87 -1.85 -10.99 -5.94
N SER A 88 -1.87 -10.88 -4.62
CA SER A 88 -2.24 -9.69 -3.89
C SER A 88 -1.18 -9.37 -2.84
N LEU A 89 -0.72 -8.12 -2.84
CA LEU A 89 0.15 -7.59 -1.81
C LEU A 89 -0.64 -6.58 -0.98
N VAL A 90 -0.68 -6.79 0.33
CA VAL A 90 -1.16 -5.80 1.29
C VAL A 90 0.05 -5.18 2.00
N VAL A 91 0.13 -3.85 1.94
CA VAL A 91 1.21 -3.07 2.54
C VAL A 91 0.69 -2.30 3.74
N SER A 92 1.38 -2.40 4.87
CA SER A 92 1.20 -1.48 6.00
C SER A 92 2.44 -0.62 6.12
N ALA A 93 2.28 0.70 6.16
CA ALA A 93 3.38 1.65 6.31
C ALA A 93 3.43 2.21 7.74
N PHE A 94 4.62 2.26 8.32
CA PHE A 94 4.86 2.72 9.69
C PHE A 94 5.92 3.81 9.67
N ALA A 95 5.72 4.84 10.49
CA ALA A 95 6.72 5.86 10.75
C ALA A 95 6.54 6.48 12.13
N THR A 96 7.64 6.94 12.72
CA THR A 96 7.63 7.74 13.94
C THR A 96 7.49 9.21 13.58
N LEU A 97 6.65 9.95 14.29
CA LEU A 97 6.51 11.40 14.17
C LEU A 97 7.05 12.07 15.42
N ASP A 98 7.75 13.19 15.23
CA ASP A 98 8.23 14.01 16.34
C ASP A 98 7.11 14.89 16.91
N ASP A 99 6.15 15.28 16.04
CA ASP A 99 4.93 15.99 16.40
C ASP A 99 3.77 15.58 15.48
N VAL A 100 2.63 15.24 16.06
CA VAL A 100 1.43 14.78 15.34
C VAL A 100 0.56 15.93 14.83
N ARG A 101 0.70 17.14 15.39
CA ARG A 101 -0.21 18.27 15.16
C ARG A 101 -0.22 18.79 13.72
N GLY A 102 0.84 18.53 12.96
CA GLY A 102 0.96 18.91 11.55
C GLY A 102 0.24 17.98 10.57
N THR A 103 -0.43 16.93 11.05
CA THR A 103 -1.11 15.96 10.18
C THR A 103 -2.32 16.58 9.51
N LEU A 104 -2.37 16.49 8.18
CA LEU A 104 -3.50 16.93 7.38
C LEU A 104 -4.60 15.87 7.33
N THR A 105 -5.83 16.34 7.21
CA THR A 105 -6.98 15.49 6.86
C THR A 105 -7.55 15.95 5.53
N PRO A 106 -8.39 15.13 4.86
CA PRO A 106 -9.08 15.55 3.64
C PRO A 106 -10.11 16.68 3.82
N GLN A 107 -10.24 17.26 5.03
CA GLN A 107 -11.20 18.32 5.30
C GLN A 107 -10.74 19.65 4.69
N LEU A 108 -11.53 20.16 3.74
CA LEU A 108 -11.29 21.46 3.13
C LEU A 108 -11.52 22.60 4.13
N GLN A 109 -10.60 23.57 4.18
CA GLN A 109 -10.79 24.82 4.91
C GLN A 109 -11.40 25.87 4.00
N ARG A 110 -12.39 26.60 4.50
CA ARG A 110 -12.95 27.76 3.79
C ARG A 110 -11.97 28.92 3.91
N ILE A 111 -11.45 29.40 2.79
CA ILE A 111 -10.67 30.64 2.76
C ILE A 111 -11.67 31.80 2.75
N GLU A 112 -11.80 32.51 3.87
CA GLU A 112 -12.53 33.78 3.90
C GLU A 112 -11.60 34.90 3.39
N PRO A 113 -12.07 35.77 2.48
CA PRO A 113 -11.28 36.93 2.07
C PRO A 113 -11.06 37.83 3.28
N ALA A 114 -9.83 38.32 3.46
CA ALA A 114 -9.47 39.18 4.57
C ALA A 114 -10.43 40.39 4.61
N ALA A 115 -11.16 40.52 5.71
CA ALA A 115 -11.99 41.70 5.95
C ALA A 115 -11.07 42.91 6.19
N GLY A 116 -11.08 43.87 5.26
CA GLY A 116 -10.55 45.21 5.50
C GLY A 116 -9.28 45.61 4.74
N GLY A 117 -9.32 45.56 3.40
CA GLY A 117 -8.47 46.43 2.59
C GLY A 117 -9.11 47.81 2.49
N GLN A 118 -8.64 48.76 3.31
CA GLN A 118 -8.98 50.18 3.18
C GLN A 118 -8.42 50.68 1.84
N ALA A 119 -9.33 51.09 0.94
CA ALA A 119 -9.00 51.61 -0.38
C ALA A 119 -8.09 52.86 -0.26
N CYS A 120 -7.13 52.95 -1.17
CA CYS A 120 -6.26 54.12 -1.35
C CYS A 120 -7.04 55.44 -1.35
N GLY A 121 -6.48 56.42 -0.65
CA GLY A 121 -6.65 57.85 -0.89
C GLY A 121 -5.28 58.50 -1.00
#